data_AF-A0A383BMB8-F1
#
_entry.id   AF-A0A383BMB8-F1
#
_cell.length_a   1.000
_cell.length_b   1.000
_cell.length_c   1.000
_cell.angle_alpha   90.00
_cell.angle_beta   90.00
_cell.angle_gamma   90.00
#
_symmetry.space_group_name_H-M   'P 1'
#
loop_
_entity.id
_entity.type
_entity.pdbx_description
1 polymer ?
#
loop_
_entity_poly.entity_id
_entity_poly.type
_entity_poly.pdbx_seq_one_letter_code
_entity_poly.pdbx_strand_id
1 'polypeptide(L)'
;MATKENLDRTILISHLHDQFWSNEYYLAATRVRNWKATKGSDWAKDLFDKIEKVDSVPDEEAREALKTNAARRLIKSYFRKTQQLCSRGFLELEDLSQHLAMPQRLSMLFEIIEPFEEARKNDYSREMFDFYDDLHKSQLVRPSR
;
A
#
# COMPACT_ATOMS: atom_id res chain seq x y z
N MET A 1 -28.98 20.54 6.55
CA MET A 1 -27.78 21.35 6.84
C MET A 1 -26.67 20.36 7.22
N ALA A 2 -25.56 20.33 6.49
CA ALA A 2 -24.41 19.53 6.90
C ALA A 2 -23.78 20.18 8.16
N THR A 3 -23.56 19.39 9.21
CA THR A 3 -22.84 19.82 10.41
C THR A 3 -21.35 20.00 10.10
N LYS A 4 -20.64 20.84 10.87
CA LYS A 4 -19.20 21.13 10.65
C LYS A 4 -18.34 19.85 10.60
N GLU A 5 -18.63 18.88 11.47
CA GLU A 5 -17.98 17.56 11.49
C GLU A 5 -18.19 16.77 10.18
N ASN A 6 -19.37 16.89 9.56
CA ASN A 6 -19.66 16.26 8.27
C ASN A 6 -18.88 16.89 7.11
N LEU A 7 -18.66 18.21 7.17
CA LEU A 7 -17.87 18.93 6.18
C LEU A 7 -16.39 18.54 6.27
N ASP A 8 -15.84 18.50 7.49
CA ASP A 8 -14.45 18.10 7.73
C ASP A 8 -14.19 16.64 7.29
N ARG A 9 -15.13 15.73 7.58
CA ARG A 9 -15.10 14.33 7.12
C ARG A 9 -15.13 14.21 5.59
N THR A 10 -16.00 14.98 4.92
CA THR A 10 -16.08 14.98 3.45
C THR A 10 -14.78 15.47 2.81
N ILE A 11 -14.16 16.51 3.38
CA ILE A 11 -12.85 17.02 2.92
C ILE A 11 -11.77 15.95 3.07
N LEU A 12 -11.73 15.23 4.19
CA LEU A 12 -10.78 14.14 4.41
C LEU A 12 -10.97 13.00 3.39
N ILE A 13 -12.21 12.62 3.10
CA ILE A 13 -12.52 11.62 2.07
C ILE A 13 -12.01 12.09 0.70
N SER A 14 -12.28 13.35 0.33
CA SER A 14 -11.79 13.93 -0.93
C SER A 14 -10.26 13.90 -1.00
N HIS A 15 -9.58 14.29 0.09
CA HIS A 15 -8.12 14.29 0.14
C HIS A 15 -7.53 12.89 -0.02
N LEU A 16 -8.13 11.88 0.62
CA LEU A 16 -7.71 10.49 0.46
C LEU A 16 -7.96 10.01 -0.98
N HIS A 17 -9.08 10.38 -1.58
CA HIS A 17 -9.34 10.08 -2.98
C HIS A 17 -8.26 10.70 -3.87
N ASP A 18 -7.96 11.99 -3.72
CA ASP A 18 -6.89 12.65 -4.49
C ASP A 18 -5.53 11.98 -4.27
N GLN A 19 -5.22 11.58 -3.04
CA GLN A 19 -3.98 10.88 -2.71
C GLN A 19 -3.86 9.56 -3.49
N PHE A 20 -4.92 8.74 -3.52
CA PHE A 20 -4.94 7.45 -4.21
C PHE A 20 -5.14 7.54 -5.73
N TRP A 21 -5.58 8.68 -6.25
CA TRP A 21 -5.65 8.98 -7.69
C TRP A 21 -4.51 9.85 -8.19
N SER A 22 -3.59 10.25 -7.30
CA SER A 22 -2.45 11.06 -7.67
C SER A 22 -1.57 10.35 -8.70
N ASN A 23 -0.96 11.15 -9.58
CA ASN A 23 0.06 10.66 -10.50
C ASN A 23 1.21 9.97 -9.74
N GLU A 24 1.52 10.45 -8.55
CA GLU A 24 2.54 9.86 -7.67
C GLU A 24 2.17 8.42 -7.27
N TYR A 25 0.92 8.18 -6.84
CA TYR A 25 0.44 6.84 -6.55
C TYR A 25 0.48 5.95 -7.80
N TYR A 26 0.02 6.46 -8.94
CA TYR A 26 0.01 5.72 -10.19
C TYR A 26 1.42 5.27 -10.60
N LEU A 27 2.40 6.18 -10.55
CA LEU A 27 3.79 5.87 -10.88
C LEU A 27 4.40 4.87 -9.89
N ALA A 28 4.11 5.03 -8.60
CA ALA A 28 4.57 4.09 -7.57
C ALA A 28 3.98 2.69 -7.79
N ALA A 29 2.66 2.60 -8.02
CA ALA A 29 1.94 1.35 -8.26
C ALA A 29 2.44 0.66 -9.53
N THR A 30 2.70 1.41 -10.59
CA THR A 30 3.27 0.89 -11.84
C THR A 30 4.67 0.33 -11.60
N ARG A 31 5.51 1.04 -10.84
CA ARG A 31 6.88 0.61 -10.54
C ARG A 31 6.90 -0.72 -9.76
N VAL A 32 6.11 -0.85 -8.70
CA VAL A 32 6.10 -2.09 -7.90
C VAL A 32 5.49 -3.27 -8.67
N ARG A 33 4.52 -3.03 -9.56
CA ARG A 33 3.99 -4.06 -10.49
C ARG A 33 5.05 -4.52 -11.48
N ASN A 34 5.76 -3.58 -12.10
CA ASN A 34 6.81 -3.90 -13.06
C ASN A 34 7.96 -4.67 -12.39
N TRP A 35 8.30 -4.31 -11.15
CA TRP A 35 9.26 -5.08 -10.36
C TRP A 35 8.82 -6.54 -10.18
N LYS A 36 7.59 -6.76 -9.66
CA LYS A 36 7.02 -8.11 -9.49
C LYS A 36 7.01 -8.89 -10.81
N ALA A 37 6.63 -8.25 -11.91
CA ALA A 37 6.55 -8.89 -13.22
C ALA A 37 7.92 -9.30 -13.80
N THR A 38 9.00 -8.61 -13.41
CA THR A 38 10.34 -8.80 -14.00
C THR A 38 11.28 -9.67 -13.17
N LYS A 39 11.07 -9.76 -11.84
CA LYS A 39 12.02 -10.42 -10.92
C LYS A 39 11.71 -11.89 -10.60
N GLY A 40 10.68 -12.50 -11.18
CA GLY A 40 10.36 -13.91 -10.99
C GLY A 40 9.73 -14.22 -9.62
N SER A 41 9.79 -15.46 -9.14
CA SER A 41 9.08 -15.92 -7.93
C SER A 41 9.53 -15.23 -6.64
N ASP A 42 10.82 -14.89 -6.51
CA ASP A 42 11.41 -14.32 -5.29
C ASP A 42 11.52 -12.78 -5.34
N TRP A 43 10.70 -12.14 -6.17
CA TRP A 43 10.73 -10.68 -6.43
C TRP A 43 10.70 -9.83 -5.15
N ALA A 44 10.00 -10.27 -4.11
CA ALA A 44 9.87 -9.52 -2.86
C ALA A 44 11.19 -9.52 -2.08
N LYS A 45 11.86 -10.67 -2.00
CA LYS A 45 13.15 -10.84 -1.32
C LYS A 45 14.28 -10.19 -2.12
N ASP A 46 14.27 -10.36 -3.45
CA ASP A 46 15.26 -9.76 -4.36
C ASP A 46 15.41 -8.25 -4.16
N LEU A 47 14.29 -7.55 -3.87
CA LEU A 47 14.31 -6.12 -3.58
C LEU A 47 15.24 -5.79 -2.41
N PHE A 48 15.12 -6.52 -1.30
CA PHE A 48 15.90 -6.24 -0.08
C PHE A 48 17.32 -6.74 -0.21
N ASP A 49 17.54 -7.91 -0.80
CA ASP A 49 18.88 -8.43 -1.09
C ASP A 49 19.70 -7.43 -1.94
N LYS A 50 19.07 -6.77 -2.91
CA LYS A 50 19.73 -5.73 -3.73
C LYS A 50 19.96 -4.42 -2.96
N ILE A 51 19.07 -4.05 -2.06
CA ILE A 51 19.23 -2.84 -1.22
C ILE A 51 20.35 -3.01 -0.20
N GLU A 52 20.50 -4.21 0.37
CA GLU A 52 21.60 -4.53 1.30
C GLU A 52 22.95 -4.59 0.60
N LYS A 53 22.97 -4.91 -0.70
CA LYS A 53 24.18 -5.07 -1.50
C LYS A 53 24.45 -3.87 -2.43
N VAL A 54 23.86 -2.70 -2.20
CA VAL A 54 23.96 -1.53 -3.10
C VAL A 54 25.41 -1.20 -3.49
N ASP A 55 26.36 -1.35 -2.58
CA ASP A 55 27.78 -1.08 -2.84
C ASP A 55 28.47 -2.12 -3.76
N SER A 56 27.78 -3.20 -4.13
CA SER A 56 28.31 -4.36 -4.86
C SER A 56 27.47 -4.79 -6.08
N VAL A 57 26.43 -4.02 -6.42
CA VAL A 57 25.51 -4.28 -7.56
C VAL A 57 25.73 -3.19 -8.62
N PRO A 58 25.57 -3.49 -9.94
CA PRO A 58 25.62 -2.44 -10.98
C PRO A 58 24.68 -1.28 -10.65
N ASP A 59 25.17 -0.06 -10.84
CA ASP A 59 24.53 1.20 -10.41
C ASP A 59 23.05 1.29 -10.84
N GLU A 60 22.72 0.81 -12.04
CA GLU A 60 21.34 0.87 -12.54
C GLU A 60 20.38 -0.10 -11.84
N GLU A 61 20.80 -1.33 -11.51
CA GLU A 61 19.93 -2.27 -10.80
C GLU A 61 19.72 -1.85 -9.33
N ALA A 62 20.77 -1.38 -8.67
CA ALA A 62 20.69 -0.85 -7.32
C ALA A 62 19.76 0.37 -7.26
N ARG A 63 19.88 1.28 -8.24
CA ARG A 63 19.02 2.45 -8.38
C ARG A 63 17.56 2.07 -8.58
N GLU A 64 17.26 1.09 -9.42
CA GLU A 64 15.88 0.62 -9.62
C GLU A 64 15.31 -0.05 -8.37
N ALA A 65 16.10 -0.83 -7.63
CA ALA A 65 15.70 -1.39 -6.34
C ALA A 65 15.37 -0.27 -5.31
N LEU A 66 16.22 0.75 -5.20
CA LEU A 66 15.99 1.89 -4.31
C LEU A 66 14.71 2.66 -4.66
N LYS A 67 14.50 2.98 -5.93
CA LYS A 67 13.27 3.65 -6.39
C LYS A 67 12.04 2.77 -6.17
N THR A 68 12.13 1.45 -6.36
CA THR A 68 11.03 0.52 -6.12
C THR A 68 10.68 0.45 -4.64
N ASN A 69 11.68 0.41 -3.75
CA ASN A 69 11.44 0.48 -2.32
C ASN A 69 10.85 1.83 -1.88
N ALA A 70 11.24 2.94 -2.49
CA ALA A 70 10.60 4.23 -2.25
C ALA A 70 9.12 4.22 -2.66
N ALA A 71 8.81 3.68 -3.84
CA ALA A 71 7.42 3.51 -4.31
C ALA A 71 6.59 2.63 -3.37
N ARG A 72 7.15 1.50 -2.93
CA ARG A 72 6.53 0.63 -1.93
C ARG A 72 6.24 1.37 -0.62
N ARG A 73 7.19 2.15 -0.11
CA ARG A 73 7.02 2.96 1.11
C ARG A 73 5.91 3.98 0.97
N LEU A 74 5.82 4.65 -0.18
CA LEU A 74 4.77 5.62 -0.47
C LEU A 74 3.40 4.95 -0.40
N ILE A 75 3.20 3.88 -1.17
CA ILE A 75 1.92 3.14 -1.20
C ILE A 75 1.55 2.67 0.22
N LYS A 76 2.48 2.04 0.94
CA LYS A 76 2.25 1.62 2.34
C LYS A 76 1.84 2.79 3.23
N SER A 77 2.49 3.95 3.08
CA SER A 77 2.17 5.13 3.89
C SER A 77 0.75 5.62 3.66
N TYR A 78 0.21 5.49 2.44
CA TYR A 78 -1.15 5.91 2.13
C TYR A 78 -2.16 5.05 2.87
N PHE A 79 -2.00 3.72 2.84
CA PHE A 79 -2.81 2.81 3.63
C PHE A 79 -2.65 3.05 5.14
N ARG A 80 -1.43 3.20 5.65
CA ARG A 80 -1.22 3.44 7.10
C ARG A 80 -1.86 4.75 7.57
N LYS A 81 -1.79 5.82 6.78
CA LYS A 81 -2.46 7.10 7.10
C LYS A 81 -3.98 6.93 7.13
N THR A 82 -4.55 6.25 6.15
CA THR A 82 -5.99 5.97 6.09
C THR A 82 -6.44 5.14 7.30
N GLN A 83 -5.72 4.07 7.66
CA GLN A 83 -5.97 3.31 8.89
C GLN A 83 -5.96 4.22 10.14
N GLN A 84 -4.97 5.11 10.24
CA GLN A 84 -4.84 6.01 11.40
C GLN A 84 -5.98 7.03 11.48
N LEU A 85 -6.48 7.53 10.35
CA LEU A 85 -7.63 8.43 10.33
C LEU A 85 -8.88 7.72 10.88
N CYS A 86 -9.11 6.45 10.51
CA CYS A 86 -10.21 5.66 11.07
C CYS A 86 -9.99 5.33 12.54
N SER A 87 -8.80 4.87 12.92
CA SER A 87 -8.49 4.48 14.30
C SER A 87 -8.61 5.64 15.29
N ARG A 88 -8.52 6.89 14.81
CA ARG A 88 -8.66 8.11 15.61
C ARG A 88 -10.06 8.73 15.53
N GLY A 89 -11.00 8.11 14.83
CA GLY A 89 -12.39 8.58 14.70
C GLY A 89 -12.56 9.78 13.75
N PHE A 90 -11.58 10.09 12.89
CA PHE A 90 -11.73 11.13 11.88
C PHE A 90 -12.52 10.64 10.65
N LEU A 91 -12.51 9.33 10.42
CA LEU A 91 -13.27 8.64 9.38
C LEU A 91 -13.92 7.42 9.99
N GLU A 92 -15.10 7.05 9.51
CA GLU A 92 -15.70 5.77 9.87
C GLU A 92 -15.24 4.66 8.92
N LEU A 93 -15.42 3.41 9.33
CA LEU A 93 -15.08 2.26 8.48
C LEU A 93 -15.92 2.23 7.20
N GLU A 94 -17.17 2.67 7.27
CA GLU A 94 -18.07 2.74 6.13
C GLU A 94 -17.51 3.65 5.02
N ASP A 95 -16.85 4.76 5.37
CA ASP A 95 -16.23 5.67 4.39
C ASP A 95 -15.17 4.94 3.58
N LEU A 96 -14.41 4.07 4.22
CA LEU A 96 -13.39 3.29 3.53
C LEU A 96 -14.05 2.28 2.61
N SER A 97 -15.00 1.51 3.11
CA SER A 97 -15.65 0.44 2.35
C SER A 97 -16.42 0.95 1.13
N GLN A 98 -16.99 2.16 1.21
CA GLN A 98 -17.83 2.74 0.15
C GLN A 98 -17.04 3.64 -0.82
N HIS A 99 -16.00 4.34 -0.36
CA HIS A 99 -15.38 5.40 -1.16
C HIS A 99 -13.88 5.23 -1.42
N LEU A 100 -13.14 4.55 -0.55
CA LEU A 100 -11.66 4.65 -0.57
C LEU A 100 -10.96 3.30 -0.82
N ALA A 101 -11.48 2.23 -0.26
CA ALA A 101 -10.96 0.87 -0.38
C ALA A 101 -11.61 0.15 -1.57
N MET A 102 -11.32 0.63 -2.78
CA MET A 102 -11.73 -0.09 -3.98
C MET A 102 -10.97 -1.43 -4.08
N PRO A 103 -11.61 -2.51 -4.56
CA PRO A 103 -10.97 -3.84 -4.65
C PRO A 103 -9.59 -3.84 -5.33
N GLN A 104 -9.39 -3.01 -6.35
CA GLN A 104 -8.11 -2.91 -7.06
C GLN A 104 -6.96 -2.36 -6.20
N ARG A 105 -7.26 -1.51 -5.20
CA ARG A 105 -6.25 -0.99 -4.26
C ARG A 105 -5.88 -2.00 -3.22
N LEU A 106 -6.86 -2.72 -2.73
CA LEU A 106 -6.62 -3.79 -1.77
C LEU A 106 -5.85 -4.93 -2.42
N SER A 107 -6.10 -5.22 -3.70
CA SER A 107 -5.22 -6.09 -4.51
C SER A 107 -3.77 -5.58 -4.50
N MET A 108 -3.50 -4.29 -4.77
CA MET A 108 -2.13 -3.75 -4.63
C MET A 108 -1.55 -3.96 -3.22
N LEU A 109 -2.35 -3.74 -2.19
CA LEU A 109 -1.92 -3.90 -0.80
C LEU A 109 -1.55 -5.36 -0.48
N PHE A 110 -2.45 -6.31 -0.75
CA PHE A 110 -2.29 -7.71 -0.37
C PHE A 110 -1.39 -8.49 -1.33
N GLU A 111 -1.37 -8.16 -2.62
CA GLU A 111 -0.63 -8.95 -3.62
C GLU A 111 0.80 -8.49 -3.84
N ILE A 112 1.11 -7.26 -3.42
CA ILE A 112 2.39 -6.62 -3.68
C ILE A 112 2.99 -6.04 -2.40
N ILE A 113 2.24 -5.24 -1.64
CA ILE A 113 2.82 -4.59 -0.46
C ILE A 113 3.00 -5.58 0.70
N GLU A 114 2.05 -6.47 0.96
CA GLU A 114 2.15 -7.50 2.01
C GLU A 114 3.38 -8.40 1.82
N PRO A 115 3.61 -9.03 0.64
CA PRO A 115 4.79 -9.88 0.44
C PRO A 115 6.11 -9.12 0.60
N PHE A 116 6.17 -7.83 0.24
CA PHE A 116 7.37 -7.03 0.54
C PHE A 116 7.59 -6.84 2.04
N GLU A 117 6.52 -6.65 2.83
CA GLU A 117 6.68 -6.47 4.27
C GLU A 117 7.08 -7.79 4.96
N GLU A 118 6.51 -8.90 4.52
CA GLU A 118 6.88 -10.25 4.96
C GLU A 118 8.35 -10.56 4.63
N ALA A 119 8.79 -10.28 3.39
CA ALA A 119 10.16 -10.52 2.96
C ALA A 119 11.20 -9.64 3.68
N ARG A 120 10.79 -8.48 4.22
CA ARG A 120 11.71 -7.54 4.86
C ARG A 120 12.09 -7.93 6.29
N LYS A 121 11.17 -8.54 7.04
CA LYS A 121 11.27 -8.64 8.51
C LYS A 121 10.72 -9.95 9.03
N ASN A 122 11.50 -10.65 9.85
CA ASN A 122 11.05 -11.85 10.57
C ASN A 122 9.99 -11.55 11.64
N ASP A 123 9.92 -10.31 12.15
CA ASP A 123 8.94 -9.83 13.14
C ASP A 123 7.77 -9.08 12.47
N TYR A 124 7.43 -9.43 11.24
CA TYR A 124 6.39 -8.77 10.46
C TYR A 124 5.05 -8.70 11.22
N SER A 125 4.59 -7.48 11.49
CA SER A 125 3.27 -7.21 12.07
C SER A 125 2.25 -7.00 10.96
N ARG A 126 1.24 -7.87 10.95
CA ARG A 126 0.13 -7.86 9.99
C ARG A 126 -1.01 -6.90 10.38
N GLU A 127 -0.90 -6.19 11.50
CA GLU A 127 -1.93 -5.28 12.06
C GLU A 127 -2.61 -4.38 11.01
N MET A 128 -1.82 -3.72 10.15
CA MET A 128 -2.37 -2.86 9.10
C MET A 128 -3.18 -3.66 8.06
N PHE A 129 -2.71 -4.84 7.69
CA PHE A 129 -3.34 -5.68 6.69
C PHE A 129 -4.60 -6.36 7.24
N ASP A 130 -4.57 -6.78 8.51
CA ASP A 130 -5.73 -7.32 9.21
C ASP A 130 -6.86 -6.28 9.30
N PHE A 131 -6.54 -5.01 9.57
CA PHE A 131 -7.51 -3.91 9.52
C PHE A 131 -8.23 -3.81 8.15
N TYR A 132 -7.49 -3.99 7.05
CA TYR A 132 -8.08 -3.95 5.70
C TYR A 132 -8.77 -5.27 5.30
N ASP A 133 -8.34 -6.41 5.84
CA ASP A 133 -9.02 -7.72 5.70
C ASP A 133 -10.42 -7.65 6.36
N ASP A 134 -10.50 -7.06 7.56
CA ASP A 134 -11.72 -6.93 8.35
C ASP A 134 -12.73 -5.95 7.72
N LEU A 135 -12.24 -4.92 7.02
CA LEU A 135 -13.08 -3.90 6.38
C LEU A 135 -14.13 -4.50 5.41
N HIS A 136 -13.81 -5.62 4.79
CA HIS A 136 -14.69 -6.29 3.84
C HIS A 136 -15.27 -7.61 4.37
N LYS A 137 -15.20 -7.88 5.68
CA LYS A 137 -15.63 -9.16 6.27
C LYS A 137 -15.05 -10.37 5.54
N SER A 138 -13.79 -10.28 5.09
CA SER A 138 -13.13 -11.31 4.29
C SER A 138 -13.77 -11.63 2.92
N GLN A 139 -14.59 -10.73 2.35
CA GLN A 139 -15.21 -10.94 1.03
C GLN A 139 -14.26 -10.70 -0.16
N LEU A 140 -13.05 -10.22 0.06
CA LEU A 140 -12.05 -10.09 -1.00
C LEU A 140 -11.49 -11.46 -1.34
N VAL A 141 -11.70 -11.89 -2.59
CA VAL A 141 -11.04 -13.05 -3.16
C VAL A 141 -9.55 -12.72 -3.23
N ARG A 142 -8.77 -13.34 -2.34
CA ARG A 142 -7.31 -13.31 -2.41
C ARG A 142 -6.90 -14.02 -3.71
N PRO A 143 -5.92 -13.52 -4.47
CA PRO A 143 -5.25 -14.40 -5.41
C PRO A 143 -4.65 -15.55 -4.63
N SER A 144 -4.85 -16.76 -5.15
CA SER A 144 -4.37 -18.01 -4.57
C SER A 144 -2.94 -17.85 -4.05
N ARG A 145 -2.79 -18.08 -2.74
CA ARG A 145 -1.49 -18.22 -2.05
C ARG A 145 -0.74 -19.42 -2.60
#